data_AF-A0A3C0AI26-F1
#
_entry.id   AF-A0A3C0AI26-F1
#
_cell.length_a   1.000
_cell.length_b   1.000
_cell.length_c   1.000
_cell.angle_alpha   90.00
_cell.angle_beta   90.00
_cell.angle_gamma   90.00
#
_symmetry.space_group_name_H-M   'P 1'
#
loop_
_entity.id
_entity.type
_entity.pdbx_description
1 polymer ?
#
loop_
_entity_poly.entity_id
_entity_poly.type
_entity_poly.pdbx_seq_one_letter_code
_entity_poly.pdbx_strand_id
1 'polypeptide(L)'
;ESQFFVYRYSLRWLGDYWVENQPAGLDRDIDTPQGKYLWLEDHPPDWSVYVRQTLEPIQNIQQIAQGTYSRFIMASYPKPWQVSESAMNGKHARVQLGVREGVAYGSRFPFELLETYSRQINLSFCDTSPTFQAIQNPDRYYLQNVPQFSREGHALYARELALYILKEIPGIWSREVPSQSEPPADRQALVPLR
;
A
#
# COMPACT_ATOMS: atom_id res chain seq x y z
N GLU A 1 -29.01 2.31 -31.76
CA GLU A 1 -28.13 3.23 -31.00
C GLU A 1 -28.87 4.08 -29.96
N SER A 2 -30.12 4.50 -30.22
CA SER A 2 -30.94 5.34 -29.34
C SER A 2 -31.24 4.74 -27.95
N GLN A 3 -31.32 3.41 -27.83
CA GLN A 3 -31.59 2.72 -26.56
C GLN A 3 -30.40 2.76 -25.58
N PHE A 4 -29.16 2.79 -26.09
CA PHE A 4 -27.96 2.88 -25.25
C PHE A 4 -27.79 4.26 -24.60
N PHE A 5 -28.21 5.32 -25.29
CA PHE A 5 -28.18 6.68 -24.76
C PHE A 5 -29.20 6.89 -23.65
N VAL A 6 -30.41 6.34 -23.79
CA VAL A 6 -31.43 6.37 -22.73
C VAL A 6 -30.93 5.62 -21.50
N TYR A 7 -30.37 4.43 -21.64
CA TYR A 7 -29.85 3.65 -20.51
C TYR A 7 -28.73 4.37 -19.72
N ARG A 8 -27.78 5.01 -20.42
CA ARG A 8 -26.71 5.80 -19.77
C ARG A 8 -27.24 7.05 -19.09
N TYR A 9 -28.22 7.72 -19.69
CA TYR A 9 -28.84 8.90 -19.09
C TYR A 9 -29.64 8.54 -17.84
N SER A 10 -30.37 7.42 -17.87
CA SER A 10 -31.10 6.89 -16.71
C SER A 10 -30.18 6.48 -15.58
N LEU A 11 -29.06 5.81 -15.86
CA LEU A 11 -28.08 5.44 -14.84
C LEU A 11 -27.41 6.65 -14.18
N ARG A 12 -27.09 7.67 -14.99
CA ARG A 12 -26.52 8.92 -14.47
C ARG A 12 -27.55 9.67 -13.62
N TRP A 13 -28.78 9.80 -14.11
CA TRP A 13 -29.87 10.42 -13.36
C TRP A 13 -30.20 9.68 -12.07
N LEU A 14 -30.20 8.33 -12.09
CA LEU A 14 -30.38 7.52 -10.88
C LEU A 14 -29.21 7.67 -9.90
N GLY A 15 -27.97 7.77 -10.41
CA GLY A 15 -26.80 8.04 -9.57
C GLY A 15 -26.89 9.42 -8.91
N ASP A 16 -27.23 10.45 -9.68
CA ASP A 16 -27.38 11.82 -9.20
C ASP A 16 -28.57 11.92 -8.20
N TYR A 17 -29.70 11.27 -8.50
CA TYR A 17 -30.86 11.19 -7.59
C TYR A 17 -30.54 10.45 -6.30
N TRP A 18 -29.78 9.36 -6.37
CA TRP A 18 -29.34 8.63 -5.17
C TRP A 18 -28.43 9.48 -4.30
N VAL A 19 -27.51 10.23 -4.89
CA VAL A 19 -26.60 11.13 -4.17
C VAL A 19 -27.37 12.27 -3.48
N GLU A 20 -28.38 12.84 -4.14
CA GLU A 20 -29.18 13.94 -3.57
C GLU A 20 -30.17 13.49 -2.47
N ASN A 21 -30.60 12.23 -2.48
CA ASN A 21 -31.65 11.71 -1.58
C ASN A 21 -31.14 10.69 -0.55
N GLN A 22 -29.84 10.70 -0.23
CA GLN A 22 -29.30 9.79 0.79
C GLN A 22 -29.87 10.14 2.18
N PRO A 23 -30.47 9.17 2.90
CA PRO A 23 -30.87 9.37 4.29
C PRO A 23 -29.67 9.74 5.17
N ALA A 24 -29.91 10.65 6.13
CA ALA A 24 -28.93 11.05 7.14
C ALA A 24 -28.43 9.82 7.91
N GLY A 25 -27.19 9.39 7.61
CA GLY A 25 -26.59 8.15 8.10
C GLY A 25 -25.73 7.40 7.08
N LEU A 26 -25.92 7.65 5.78
CA LEU A 26 -25.08 7.09 4.70
C LEU A 26 -23.74 7.83 4.49
N ASP A 27 -23.51 8.96 5.15
CA ASP A 27 -22.23 9.70 5.12
C ASP A 27 -21.02 8.87 5.59
N ARG A 28 -21.26 7.67 6.13
CA ARG A 28 -20.21 6.72 6.58
C ARG A 28 -20.18 5.42 5.79
N ASP A 29 -20.88 5.33 4.67
CA ASP A 29 -20.85 4.16 3.79
C ASP A 29 -19.54 4.11 2.99
N ILE A 30 -18.90 2.93 2.93
CA ILE A 30 -17.61 2.70 2.28
C ILE A 30 -17.60 3.09 0.80
N ASP A 31 -18.76 3.00 0.14
CA ASP A 31 -18.92 3.30 -1.29
C ASP A 31 -19.03 4.81 -1.57
N THR A 32 -19.18 5.64 -0.54
CA THR A 32 -19.17 7.10 -0.68
C THR A 32 -17.73 7.65 -0.64
N PRO A 33 -17.43 8.75 -1.35
CA PRO A 33 -16.16 9.45 -1.18
C PRO A 33 -15.86 9.80 0.28
N GLN A 34 -16.89 10.14 1.04
CA GLN A 34 -16.85 10.47 2.47
C GLN A 34 -16.45 9.27 3.33
N GLY A 35 -17.01 8.09 3.03
CA GLY A 35 -16.75 6.89 3.79
C GLY A 35 -15.38 6.27 3.53
N LYS A 36 -14.91 6.27 2.27
CA LYS A 36 -13.72 5.52 1.80
C LYS A 36 -12.49 5.53 2.73
N TYR A 37 -12.21 6.64 3.40
CA TYR A 37 -11.05 6.78 4.28
C TYR A 37 -11.37 6.79 5.78
N LEU A 38 -12.63 6.59 6.17
CA LEU A 38 -13.04 6.56 7.58
C LEU A 38 -12.36 5.45 8.38
N TRP A 39 -12.01 4.34 7.76
CA TRP A 39 -11.27 3.27 8.42
C TRP A 39 -9.83 3.63 8.80
N LEU A 40 -9.31 4.76 8.28
CA LEU A 40 -7.99 5.29 8.62
C LEU A 40 -8.04 6.27 9.81
N GLU A 41 -9.23 6.65 10.27
CA GLU A 41 -9.38 7.51 11.46
C GLU A 41 -8.96 6.77 12.74
N ASP A 42 -8.76 7.51 13.82
CA ASP A 42 -8.40 6.95 15.14
C ASP A 42 -9.53 6.10 15.76
N HIS A 43 -10.77 6.36 15.36
CA HIS A 43 -11.96 5.63 15.78
C HIS A 43 -12.78 5.18 14.56
N PRO A 44 -12.26 4.18 13.82
CA PRO A 44 -12.89 3.74 12.58
C PRO A 44 -14.22 3.04 12.88
N PRO A 45 -15.22 3.10 11.97
CA PRO A 45 -16.39 2.24 12.07
C PRO A 45 -16.00 0.76 11.90
N ASP A 46 -16.86 -0.17 12.32
CA ASP A 46 -16.60 -1.60 12.09
C ASP A 46 -16.72 -1.95 10.60
N TRP A 47 -15.56 -2.07 9.96
CA TRP A 47 -15.42 -2.40 8.54
C TRP A 47 -14.91 -3.82 8.34
N SER A 48 -14.97 -4.66 9.36
CA SER A 48 -14.38 -6.00 9.38
C SER A 48 -14.83 -6.90 8.22
N VAL A 49 -16.10 -6.79 7.80
CA VAL A 49 -16.64 -7.54 6.66
C VAL A 49 -15.95 -7.13 5.36
N TYR A 50 -15.89 -5.83 5.06
CA TYR A 50 -15.25 -5.30 3.84
C TYR A 50 -13.75 -5.59 3.82
N VAL A 51 -13.09 -5.43 4.95
CA VAL A 51 -11.66 -5.73 5.09
C VAL A 51 -11.41 -7.21 4.82
N ARG A 52 -12.20 -8.11 5.42
CA ARG A 52 -12.08 -9.55 5.19
C ARG A 52 -12.26 -9.91 3.71
N GLN A 53 -13.32 -9.40 3.09
CA GLN A 53 -13.60 -9.64 1.67
C GLN A 53 -12.50 -9.10 0.75
N THR A 54 -11.90 -7.96 1.10
CA THR A 54 -10.81 -7.35 0.33
C THR A 54 -9.50 -8.11 0.47
N LEU A 55 -9.24 -8.71 1.64
CA LEU A 55 -8.02 -9.45 1.90
C LEU A 55 -8.07 -10.89 1.40
N GLU A 56 -9.24 -11.52 1.33
CA GLU A 56 -9.40 -12.92 0.90
C GLU A 56 -8.66 -13.27 -0.41
N PRO A 57 -8.71 -12.44 -1.49
CA PRO A 57 -7.98 -12.74 -2.73
C PRO A 57 -6.46 -12.79 -2.56
N ILE A 58 -5.88 -12.13 -1.56
CA ILE A 58 -4.43 -12.11 -1.31
C ILE A 58 -3.93 -13.51 -0.98
N GLN A 59 -4.72 -14.29 -0.22
CA GLN A 59 -4.38 -15.69 0.08
C GLN A 59 -4.31 -16.53 -1.20
N ASN A 60 -5.25 -16.35 -2.13
CA ASN A 60 -5.27 -17.07 -3.41
C ASN A 60 -4.04 -16.71 -4.25
N ILE A 61 -3.67 -15.42 -4.30
CA ILE A 61 -2.45 -14.96 -5.00
C ILE A 61 -1.20 -15.58 -4.35
N GLN A 62 -1.14 -15.63 -3.02
CA GLN A 62 -0.01 -16.24 -2.31
C GLN A 62 0.13 -17.74 -2.61
N GLN A 63 -0.98 -18.49 -2.68
CA GLN A 63 -0.96 -19.90 -3.06
C GLN A 63 -0.45 -20.10 -4.49
N ILE A 64 -0.90 -19.27 -5.43
CA ILE A 64 -0.41 -19.29 -6.82
C ILE A 64 1.08 -18.95 -6.86
N ALA A 65 1.51 -17.93 -6.14
CA ALA A 65 2.91 -17.52 -6.07
C ALA A 65 3.79 -18.65 -5.56
N GLN A 66 3.36 -19.38 -4.52
CA GLN A 66 4.06 -20.57 -3.99
C GLN A 66 4.14 -21.73 -5.00
N GLY A 67 3.11 -21.89 -5.84
CA GLY A 67 3.10 -22.86 -6.94
C GLY A 67 3.94 -22.45 -8.16
N THR A 68 4.42 -21.20 -8.19
CA THR A 68 5.32 -20.69 -9.23
C THR A 68 6.69 -20.40 -8.63
N TYR A 69 7.74 -20.25 -9.44
CA TYR A 69 9.05 -19.80 -8.97
C TYR A 69 9.08 -18.29 -8.64
N SER A 70 7.97 -17.74 -8.15
CA SER A 70 7.79 -16.33 -7.85
C SER A 70 7.74 -16.09 -6.34
N ARG A 71 8.15 -14.90 -5.91
CA ARG A 71 7.93 -14.43 -4.54
C ARG A 71 6.86 -13.35 -4.56
N PHE A 72 5.87 -13.50 -3.71
CA PHE A 72 4.83 -12.50 -3.50
C PHE A 72 5.10 -11.77 -2.18
N ILE A 73 5.02 -10.45 -2.24
CA ILE A 73 5.30 -9.55 -1.12
C ILE A 73 4.17 -8.53 -1.12
N MET A 74 3.61 -8.28 0.05
CA MET A 74 2.67 -7.19 0.27
C MET A 74 3.43 -5.97 0.76
N ALA A 75 3.15 -4.81 0.19
CA ALA A 75 3.73 -3.55 0.65
C ALA A 75 2.62 -2.53 0.86
N SER A 76 2.71 -1.77 1.95
CA SER A 76 1.78 -0.68 2.26
C SER A 76 2.50 0.67 2.21
N TYR A 77 1.72 1.73 2.05
CA TYR A 77 2.22 3.10 2.10
C TYR A 77 1.17 4.00 2.78
N PRO A 78 1.60 5.00 3.57
CA PRO A 78 0.66 5.85 4.29
C PRO A 78 0.05 6.92 3.37
N LYS A 79 -1.22 7.23 3.62
CA LYS A 79 -1.88 8.39 3.01
C LYS A 79 -1.39 9.70 3.65
N PRO A 80 -1.49 10.85 2.95
CA PRO A 80 -0.95 12.13 3.44
C PRO A 80 -1.40 12.48 4.88
N TRP A 81 -2.69 12.29 5.15
CA TRP A 81 -3.31 12.54 6.47
C TRP A 81 -2.97 11.51 7.54
N GLN A 82 -2.19 10.46 7.25
CA GLN A 82 -1.62 9.55 8.26
C GLN A 82 -0.17 9.91 8.63
N VAL A 83 0.36 10.97 8.01
CA VAL A 83 1.75 11.43 8.17
C VAL A 83 1.81 12.87 8.68
N SER A 84 0.98 13.77 8.15
CA SER A 84 1.03 15.19 8.48
C SER A 84 -0.34 15.87 8.32
N GLU A 85 -0.58 16.89 9.12
CA GLU A 85 -1.77 17.76 9.03
C GLU A 85 -1.77 18.57 7.73
N SER A 86 -0.58 18.89 7.19
CA SER A 86 -0.38 19.76 6.04
C SER A 86 0.05 19.04 4.75
N ALA A 87 0.30 17.74 4.78
CA ALA A 87 0.58 16.99 3.55
C ALA A 87 -0.66 16.99 2.64
N MET A 88 -0.50 17.21 1.33
CA MET A 88 -1.65 17.41 0.42
C MET A 88 -2.55 18.59 0.85
N ASN A 89 -1.97 19.79 0.93
CA ASN A 89 -2.63 21.04 1.32
C ASN A 89 -3.29 21.82 0.16
N GLY A 90 -3.60 21.13 -0.95
CA GLY A 90 -4.37 21.71 -2.04
C GLY A 90 -5.74 22.20 -1.55
N LYS A 91 -6.21 23.34 -2.07
CA LYS A 91 -7.48 23.93 -1.64
C LYS A 91 -8.64 22.94 -1.82
N HIS A 92 -9.27 22.55 -0.71
CA HIS A 92 -10.37 21.56 -0.66
C HIS A 92 -10.01 20.14 -1.11
N ALA A 93 -8.73 19.83 -1.29
CA ALA A 93 -8.30 18.55 -1.85
C ALA A 93 -8.63 17.38 -0.90
N ARG A 94 -8.53 17.58 0.42
CA ARG A 94 -8.87 16.56 1.42
C ARG A 94 -10.38 16.43 1.58
N VAL A 95 -11.12 17.55 1.62
CA VAL A 95 -12.59 17.54 1.74
C VAL A 95 -13.24 16.78 0.58
N GLN A 96 -12.75 16.95 -0.65
CA GLN A 96 -13.25 16.22 -1.81
C GLN A 96 -13.10 14.69 -1.70
N LEU A 97 -12.19 14.24 -0.83
CA LEU A 97 -11.94 12.84 -0.53
C LEU A 97 -12.60 12.38 0.77
N GLY A 98 -13.47 13.19 1.38
CA GLY A 98 -14.08 12.83 2.65
C GLY A 98 -13.19 12.99 3.87
N VAL A 99 -11.99 13.57 3.71
CA VAL A 99 -11.01 13.74 4.79
C VAL A 99 -11.09 15.18 5.31
N ARG A 100 -11.06 15.33 6.63
CA ARG A 100 -11.06 16.66 7.28
C ARG A 100 -9.77 17.42 6.97
N GLU A 101 -9.89 18.71 6.69
CA GLU A 101 -8.73 19.60 6.49
C GLU A 101 -7.95 19.76 7.79
N GLY A 102 -6.62 19.81 7.68
CA GLY A 102 -5.73 20.04 8.82
C GLY A 102 -5.70 18.92 9.87
N VAL A 103 -6.19 17.72 9.54
CA VAL A 103 -6.16 16.57 10.46
C VAL A 103 -5.04 15.60 10.11
N ALA A 104 -4.35 15.10 11.12
CA ALA A 104 -3.49 13.93 11.03
C ALA A 104 -4.09 12.80 11.89
N TYR A 105 -4.37 11.65 11.27
CA TYR A 105 -4.82 10.45 11.96
C TYR A 105 -3.60 9.65 12.43
N GLY A 106 -3.54 9.37 13.73
CA GLY A 106 -2.47 8.60 14.36
C GLY A 106 -2.69 7.09 14.30
N SER A 107 -3.88 6.64 13.88
CA SER A 107 -4.27 5.24 13.81
C SER A 107 -3.28 4.37 13.05
N ARG A 108 -2.71 3.40 13.77
CA ARG A 108 -1.87 2.32 13.23
C ARG A 108 -2.67 1.09 12.81
N PHE A 109 -3.95 1.05 13.16
CA PHE A 109 -4.85 -0.09 12.98
C PHE A 109 -4.79 -0.70 11.56
N PRO A 110 -4.84 0.09 10.46
CA PRO A 110 -4.69 -0.45 9.10
C PRO A 110 -3.42 -1.27 8.88
N PHE A 111 -2.28 -0.78 9.37
CA PHE A 111 -0.98 -1.40 9.17
C PHE A 111 -0.83 -2.64 10.05
N GLU A 112 -1.28 -2.56 11.30
CA GLU A 112 -1.28 -3.69 12.24
C GLU A 112 -2.19 -4.83 11.78
N LEU A 113 -3.34 -4.49 11.18
CA LEU A 113 -4.26 -5.45 10.59
C LEU A 113 -3.59 -6.17 9.41
N LEU A 114 -2.97 -5.43 8.49
CA LEU A 114 -2.26 -6.02 7.35
C LEU A 114 -1.09 -6.89 7.80
N GLU A 115 -0.34 -6.47 8.81
CA GLU A 115 0.76 -7.25 9.39
C GLU A 115 0.25 -8.54 10.05
N THR A 116 -0.84 -8.46 10.82
CA THR A 116 -1.44 -9.64 11.46
C THR A 116 -1.94 -10.62 10.39
N TYR A 117 -2.64 -10.13 9.38
CA TYR A 117 -3.13 -10.94 8.27
C TYR A 117 -1.98 -11.58 7.49
N SER A 118 -0.93 -10.82 7.17
CA SER A 118 0.21 -11.35 6.42
C SER A 118 0.94 -12.45 7.19
N ARG A 119 1.09 -12.32 8.51
CA ARG A 119 1.66 -13.36 9.37
C ARG A 119 0.80 -14.64 9.35
N GLN A 120 -0.53 -14.52 9.37
CA GLN A 120 -1.44 -15.68 9.34
C GLN A 120 -1.28 -16.52 8.06
N ILE A 121 -1.06 -15.88 6.92
CA ILE A 121 -0.92 -16.57 5.63
C ILE A 121 0.55 -16.78 5.21
N ASN A 122 1.51 -16.53 6.11
CA ASN A 122 2.95 -16.59 5.86
C ASN A 122 3.37 -15.79 4.61
N LEU A 123 2.93 -14.54 4.54
CA LEU A 123 3.24 -13.58 3.49
C LEU A 123 4.15 -12.47 4.04
N SER A 124 5.24 -12.19 3.31
CA SER A 124 6.13 -11.07 3.61
C SER A 124 5.39 -9.74 3.45
N PHE A 125 5.46 -8.90 4.49
CA PHE A 125 4.84 -7.57 4.51
C PHE A 125 5.86 -6.48 4.79
N CYS A 126 5.89 -5.49 3.90
CA CYS A 126 6.70 -4.28 4.01
C CYS A 126 5.80 -3.10 4.41
N ASP A 127 5.98 -2.63 5.65
CA ASP A 127 5.39 -1.38 6.11
C ASP A 127 6.39 -0.23 5.97
N THR A 128 6.09 0.71 5.06
CA THR A 128 6.92 1.90 4.83
C THR A 128 6.49 3.10 5.68
N SER A 129 5.34 3.02 6.35
CA SER A 129 4.76 4.17 7.03
C SER A 129 5.58 4.74 8.19
N PRO A 130 6.33 3.95 9.00
CA PRO A 130 7.22 4.53 10.01
C PRO A 130 8.28 5.47 9.41
N THR A 131 8.82 5.14 8.25
CA THR A 131 9.82 5.98 7.56
C THR A 131 9.21 7.32 7.15
N PHE A 132 7.99 7.32 6.60
CA PHE A 132 7.30 8.57 6.23
C PHE A 132 6.89 9.39 7.45
N GLN A 133 6.48 8.75 8.55
CA GLN A 133 6.12 9.44 9.80
C GLN A 133 7.32 10.07 10.51
N ALA A 134 8.52 9.47 10.39
CA ALA A 134 9.74 9.96 11.02
C ALA A 134 10.48 11.05 10.21
N ILE A 135 10.08 11.32 8.96
CA ILE A 135 10.83 12.19 8.07
C ILE A 135 10.59 13.68 8.35
N GLN A 136 11.64 14.48 8.20
CA GLN A 136 11.48 15.93 8.25
C GLN A 136 10.77 16.44 6.98
N ASN A 137 9.83 17.36 7.16
CA ASN A 137 9.04 17.96 6.10
C ASN A 137 8.31 16.92 5.21
N PRO A 138 7.40 16.12 5.79
CA PRO A 138 6.69 15.05 5.07
C PRO A 138 5.89 15.55 3.86
N ASP A 139 5.44 16.81 3.88
CA ASP A 139 4.60 17.41 2.84
C ASP A 139 5.23 17.36 1.44
N ARG A 140 6.57 17.44 1.34
CA ARG A 140 7.29 17.39 0.04
C ARG A 140 7.19 16.04 -0.67
N TYR A 141 6.81 14.99 0.07
CA TYR A 141 6.71 13.63 -0.45
C TYR A 141 5.34 13.33 -1.06
N TYR A 142 4.41 14.29 -1.01
CA TYR A 142 3.05 14.16 -1.52
C TYR A 142 2.73 15.26 -2.53
N LEU A 143 1.81 14.96 -3.45
CA LEU A 143 1.23 15.98 -4.33
C LEU A 143 0.21 16.82 -3.56
N GLN A 144 0.05 18.07 -3.97
CA GLN A 144 -0.82 19.03 -3.26
C GLN A 144 -2.31 18.69 -3.39
N ASN A 145 -2.75 18.29 -4.59
CA ASN A 145 -4.18 18.16 -4.91
C ASN A 145 -4.67 16.70 -5.00
N VAL A 146 -3.78 15.72 -4.90
CA VAL A 146 -4.12 14.29 -5.02
C VAL A 146 -3.38 13.46 -3.96
N PRO A 147 -3.97 12.36 -3.46
CA PRO A 147 -3.42 11.57 -2.37
C PRO A 147 -2.37 10.56 -2.89
N GLN A 148 -1.42 11.08 -3.65
CA GLN A 148 -0.34 10.34 -4.31
C GLN A 148 1.01 10.95 -3.93
N PHE A 149 2.05 10.15 -4.12
CA PHE A 149 3.41 10.58 -3.89
C PHE A 149 3.88 11.59 -4.93
N SER A 150 4.73 12.52 -4.50
CA SER A 150 5.57 13.31 -5.40
C SER A 150 6.67 12.41 -6.00
N ARG A 151 7.52 13.01 -6.85
CA ARG A 151 8.70 12.30 -7.37
C ARG A 151 9.62 11.83 -6.23
N GLU A 152 9.82 12.68 -5.23
CA GLU A 152 10.59 12.40 -4.03
C GLU A 152 9.92 11.33 -3.18
N GLY A 153 8.58 11.36 -3.07
CA GLY A 153 7.78 10.33 -2.40
C GLY A 153 7.96 8.95 -3.02
N HIS A 154 7.86 8.86 -4.34
CA HIS A 154 8.10 7.61 -5.06
C HIS A 154 9.54 7.12 -4.92
N ALA A 155 10.53 8.02 -4.95
CA ALA A 155 11.93 7.65 -4.76
C ALA A 155 12.19 7.09 -3.35
N LEU A 156 11.62 7.71 -2.32
CA LEU A 156 11.71 7.20 -0.95
C LEU A 156 11.02 5.84 -0.81
N TYR A 157 9.79 5.71 -1.30
CA TYR A 157 9.04 4.46 -1.24
C TYR A 157 9.79 3.31 -1.94
N ALA A 158 10.33 3.57 -3.15
CA ALA A 158 11.10 2.58 -3.90
C ALA A 158 12.38 2.16 -3.16
N ARG A 159 13.06 3.11 -2.50
CA ARG A 159 14.24 2.81 -1.67
C ARG A 159 13.88 1.89 -0.50
N GLU A 160 12.84 2.22 0.26
CA GLU A 160 12.43 1.41 1.42
C GLU A 160 12.00 0.01 1.00
N LEU A 161 11.24 -0.09 -0.11
CA LEU A 161 10.84 -1.39 -0.67
C LEU A 161 12.05 -2.21 -1.13
N ALA A 162 13.02 -1.58 -1.81
CA ALA A 162 14.24 -2.27 -2.25
C ALA A 162 15.08 -2.76 -1.06
N LEU A 163 15.24 -1.94 -0.02
CA LEU A 163 15.95 -2.33 1.21
C LEU A 163 15.26 -3.51 1.90
N TYR A 164 13.94 -3.48 1.97
CA TYR A 164 13.15 -4.59 2.51
C TYR A 164 13.38 -5.87 1.70
N ILE A 165 13.30 -5.80 0.37
CA ILE A 165 13.49 -6.97 -0.51
C ILE A 165 14.89 -7.57 -0.33
N LEU A 166 15.94 -6.73 -0.33
CA LEU A 166 17.32 -7.18 -0.18
C LEU A 166 17.59 -7.85 1.17
N LYS A 167 16.90 -7.39 2.23
CA LYS A 167 17.10 -7.88 3.60
C LYS A 167 16.27 -9.12 3.92
N GLU A 168 14.98 -9.11 3.57
CA GLU A 168 13.98 -10.05 4.09
C GLU A 168 13.60 -11.15 3.10
N ILE A 169 13.99 -11.03 1.82
CA ILE A 169 13.58 -11.96 0.76
C ILE A 169 14.78 -12.78 0.30
N PRO A 170 15.02 -13.97 0.88
CA PRO A 170 16.12 -14.83 0.49
C PRO A 170 15.95 -15.31 -0.97
N GLY A 171 16.94 -15.03 -1.81
CA GLY A 171 16.91 -15.40 -3.23
C GLY A 171 18.15 -14.99 -4.02
N ILE A 172 18.05 -15.08 -5.36
CA ILE A 172 19.13 -14.78 -6.34
C ILE A 172 19.78 -13.39 -6.20
N TRP A 173 19.14 -12.46 -5.49
CA TRP A 173 19.62 -11.11 -5.22
C TRP A 173 20.64 -11.06 -4.07
N SER A 174 20.67 -12.10 -3.23
CA SER A 174 21.52 -12.21 -2.04
C SER A 174 22.83 -12.94 -2.31
N ARG A 175 23.22 -13.14 -3.58
CA ARG A 175 24.56 -13.69 -3.88
C ARG A 175 25.60 -12.72 -3.32
N GLU A 176 26.24 -13.14 -2.23
CA GLU A 176 27.53 -12.62 -1.83
C GLU A 176 28.42 -12.62 -3.07
N VAL A 177 28.86 -11.44 -3.50
CA VAL A 177 29.93 -11.34 -4.48
C VAL A 177 31.09 -12.14 -3.88
N PRO A 178 31.61 -13.18 -4.54
CA PRO A 178 32.76 -13.89 -4.03
C PRO A 178 33.87 -12.85 -3.84
N SER A 179 34.23 -12.61 -2.59
CA SER A 179 35.37 -11.78 -2.24
C SER A 179 36.54 -12.34 -3.04
N GLN A 180 37.14 -11.54 -3.93
CA GLN A 180 38.30 -11.93 -4.74
C GLN A 180 39.58 -12.15 -3.90
N SER A 181 39.43 -12.50 -2.62
CA SER A 181 40.48 -12.56 -1.62
C SER A 181 40.95 -14.00 -1.32
N GLU A 182 40.41 -15.02 -1.97
CA GLU A 182 40.99 -16.36 -1.90
C GLU A 182 41.95 -16.58 -3.08
N PRO A 183 43.27 -16.67 -2.82
CA PRO A 183 44.21 -17.10 -3.85
C PRO A 183 43.86 -18.53 -4.26
N PRO A 184 44.01 -18.88 -5.55
CA PRO A 184 43.68 -20.22 -6.02
C PRO A 184 44.53 -21.24 -5.24
N ALA A 185 43.84 -22.13 -4.52
CA ALA A 185 44.47 -23.28 -3.88
C ALA A 185 45.29 -24.03 -4.94
N ASP A 186 46.58 -24.19 -4.66
CA ASP A 186 47.55 -24.89 -5.46
C ASP A 186 46.95 -26.19 -6.02
N ARG A 187 46.83 -26.26 -7.35
CA ARG A 187 46.67 -27.52 -8.05
C ARG A 187 47.97 -28.30 -7.87
N GLN A 188 48.07 -29.06 -6.79
CA GLN A 188 49.09 -30.08 -6.65
C GLN A 188 48.92 -31.09 -7.79
N ALA A 189 49.84 -31.00 -8.75
CA ALA A 189 49.96 -31.94 -9.84
C ALA A 189 50.25 -33.33 -9.27
N LEU A 190 49.34 -34.27 -9.53
CA LEU A 190 49.58 -35.70 -9.37
C LEU A 190 50.75 -36.09 -10.30
N VAL A 191 51.91 -36.35 -9.72
CA VAL A 191 53.04 -37.00 -10.40
C VAL A 191 52.71 -38.50 -10.47
N PRO A 192 52.73 -39.14 -11.66
CA PRO A 192 52.56 -40.57 -11.74
C PRO A 192 53.88 -41.27 -11.33
N LEU A 193 53.76 -42.22 -10.41
CA LEU A 193 54.83 -43.14 -10.01
C LEU A 193 55.32 -43.96 -11.21
N ARG A 194 56.63 -43.90 -11.50
CA ARG A 194 57.42 -44.96 -12.14
C ARG A 194 58.82 -44.98 -11.58
#